data_AF-A0A9P9WHT8-F1
#
_entry.id   AF-A0A9P9WHT8-F1
#
_cell.length_a   1.000
_cell.length_b   1.000
_cell.length_c   1.000
_cell.angle_alpha   90.00
_cell.angle_beta   90.00
_cell.angle_gamma   90.00
#
_symmetry.space_group_name_H-M   'P 1'
#
loop_
_entity.id
_entity.type
_entity.pdbx_description
1 polymer ?
#
loop_
_entity_poly.entity_id
_entity_poly.type
_entity_poly.pdbx_seq_one_letter_code
_entity_poly.pdbx_strand_id
1 'polypeptide(L)'
;MERSQEWDGHGIFTTETLREAVQELTLINTSMRPPAKTCYSKSINKVTAPDRRRCTQVDSPNAVYMYEFPTFEGVKLCSDAKHFFSIACGISVCDEGISRAVSDAANDILIGDYAEAADQHTLEILQRTGAAAFAFLELCYIAGYLEGWHLDVLVACTVQFRVLSYYRDHTRPSLPDTVFGSRMSRLESHRMIDIGIAPPIIVASLVSAQKIDAQQYRDLCRTSVLLNDLIDIRSDAARKQRENPVLRGMSQNMCEYLGGQMRECISSVARMVETGMLTALVTLGFCNWMLMASHHKVHENIVGVEEFASIGCCDYGGREEYRKLLTVLEPLGTSTDVAPDVRMTRANLEQLYCRSRLSSETHLAWLADAARTLLNPYNMRRMVDIGHFRWVGNVGDVEYCP
;
A
#
# COMPACT_ATOMS: atom_id res chain seq x y z
N MET A 1 3.18 -36.21 -1.40
CA MET A 1 3.25 -34.77 -1.73
C MET A 1 4.72 -34.39 -1.70
N GLU A 2 5.26 -33.79 -2.76
CA GLU A 2 6.64 -33.28 -2.73
C GLU A 2 6.67 -31.97 -1.92
N ARG A 3 7.72 -31.75 -1.11
CA ARG A 3 7.88 -30.51 -0.31
C ARG A 3 7.85 -29.23 -1.13
N SER A 4 8.14 -29.30 -2.43
CA SER A 4 8.06 -28.18 -3.37
C SER A 4 6.62 -27.71 -3.61
N GLN A 5 5.64 -28.57 -3.44
CA GLN A 5 4.21 -28.28 -3.62
C GLN A 5 3.54 -27.75 -2.34
N GLU A 6 4.18 -27.89 -1.18
CA GLU A 6 3.67 -27.38 0.12
C GLU A 6 3.58 -25.85 0.18
N TRP A 7 4.26 -25.15 -0.74
CA TRP A 7 4.40 -23.69 -0.75
C TRP A 7 3.87 -23.05 -2.03
N ASP A 8 3.21 -23.84 -2.89
CA ASP A 8 2.65 -23.39 -4.15
C ASP A 8 1.25 -22.84 -3.91
N GLY A 9 1.12 -21.52 -3.85
CA GLY A 9 -0.15 -20.82 -3.69
C GLY A 9 -0.96 -20.79 -4.98
N HIS A 10 -1.15 -21.94 -5.64
CA HIS A 10 -1.82 -22.07 -6.94
C HIS A 10 -1.15 -21.24 -8.06
N GLY A 11 0.19 -21.23 -8.10
CA GLY A 11 0.97 -20.46 -9.07
C GLY A 11 1.08 -18.96 -8.77
N ILE A 12 0.39 -18.46 -7.74
CA ILE A 12 0.52 -17.08 -7.24
C ILE A 12 1.85 -16.94 -6.48
N PHE A 13 2.09 -17.85 -5.55
CA PHE A 13 3.30 -17.92 -4.74
C PHE A 13 4.08 -19.16 -5.14
N THR A 14 5.28 -18.98 -5.69
CA THR A 14 6.13 -20.11 -6.11
C THR A 14 7.52 -20.01 -5.50
N THR A 15 8.22 -21.13 -5.42
CA THR A 15 9.62 -21.15 -4.97
C THR A 15 10.55 -20.38 -5.91
N GLU A 16 10.23 -20.32 -7.21
CA GLU A 16 10.97 -19.52 -8.19
C GLU A 16 10.79 -18.02 -7.89
N THR A 17 9.56 -17.58 -7.71
CA THR A 17 9.24 -16.19 -7.34
C THR A 17 9.98 -15.75 -6.08
N LEU A 18 10.00 -16.59 -5.04
CA LEU A 18 10.73 -16.30 -3.81
C LEU A 18 12.24 -16.23 -4.04
N ARG A 19 12.81 -17.13 -4.85
CA ARG A 19 14.23 -17.12 -5.17
C ARG A 19 14.62 -15.84 -5.92
N GLU A 20 13.85 -15.46 -6.93
CA GLU A 20 14.03 -14.23 -7.68
C GLU A 20 13.95 -13.00 -6.77
N ALA A 21 12.94 -12.95 -5.88
CA ALA A 21 12.76 -11.89 -4.91
C ALA A 21 13.97 -11.73 -3.96
N VAL A 22 14.48 -12.84 -3.42
CA VAL A 22 15.66 -12.82 -2.55
C VAL A 22 16.92 -12.39 -3.31
N GLN A 23 17.09 -12.88 -4.54
CA GLN A 23 18.20 -12.47 -5.39
C GLN A 23 18.15 -10.97 -5.70
N GLU A 24 16.97 -10.45 -6.01
CA GLU A 24 16.75 -9.02 -6.27
C GLU A 24 17.16 -8.17 -5.07
N LEU A 25 16.65 -8.48 -3.86
CA LEU A 25 17.01 -7.76 -2.63
C LEU A 25 18.51 -7.85 -2.33
N THR A 26 19.13 -9.00 -2.57
CA THR A 26 20.57 -9.21 -2.31
C THR A 26 21.45 -8.42 -3.27
N LEU A 27 21.02 -8.28 -4.53
CA LEU A 27 21.82 -7.66 -5.60
C LEU A 27 21.47 -6.20 -5.86
N ILE A 28 20.55 -5.61 -5.10
CA ILE A 28 19.98 -4.28 -5.35
C ILE A 28 21.03 -3.15 -5.48
N ASN A 29 22.18 -3.31 -4.82
CA ASN A 29 23.28 -2.33 -4.80
C ASN A 29 24.37 -2.56 -5.85
N THR A 30 24.32 -3.68 -6.58
CA THR A 30 25.40 -4.05 -7.52
C THR A 30 25.41 -3.22 -8.80
N SER A 31 24.37 -2.44 -9.07
CA SER A 31 24.19 -1.71 -10.33
C SER A 31 23.64 -0.30 -10.11
N MET A 32 24.26 0.47 -9.21
CA MET A 32 23.89 1.86 -8.99
C MET A 32 24.13 2.70 -10.25
N ARG A 33 23.14 3.51 -10.60
CA ARG A 33 23.17 4.46 -11.71
C ARG A 33 23.48 5.86 -11.17
N PRO A 34 23.94 6.78 -12.04
CA PRO A 34 24.11 8.17 -11.66
C PRO A 34 22.82 8.78 -11.11
N PRO A 35 22.91 9.78 -10.20
CA PRO A 35 21.73 10.48 -9.68
C PRO A 35 20.88 11.07 -10.79
N ALA A 36 19.56 10.98 -10.63
CA ALA A 36 18.61 11.58 -11.55
C ALA A 36 18.68 13.12 -11.54
N LYS A 37 18.29 13.72 -12.66
CA LYS A 37 18.27 15.18 -12.84
C LYS A 37 16.84 15.65 -13.08
N THR A 38 16.56 16.88 -12.66
CA THR A 38 15.27 17.54 -12.97
C THR A 38 15.22 17.98 -14.44
N CYS A 39 14.05 18.43 -14.92
CA CYS A 39 13.90 18.99 -16.28
C CYS A 39 14.80 20.23 -16.54
N TYR A 40 15.46 20.77 -15.51
CA TYR A 40 16.42 21.88 -15.58
C TYR A 40 17.89 21.43 -15.44
N SER A 41 18.18 20.13 -15.58
CA SER A 41 19.51 19.54 -15.42
C SER A 41 20.17 19.77 -14.04
N LYS A 42 19.38 20.16 -13.03
CA LYS A 42 19.84 20.28 -11.65
C LYS A 42 19.78 18.92 -10.95
N SER A 43 20.73 18.68 -10.05
CA SER A 43 20.65 17.57 -9.11
C SER A 43 19.45 17.76 -8.18
N ILE A 44 18.82 16.65 -7.80
CA ILE A 44 17.75 16.65 -6.80
C ILE A 44 18.39 17.01 -5.45
N ASN A 45 17.80 17.97 -4.74
CA ASN A 45 18.22 18.29 -3.37
C ASN A 45 17.97 17.10 -2.44
N LYS A 46 18.58 17.09 -1.25
CA LYS A 46 18.23 16.10 -0.22
C LYS A 46 16.70 16.13 0.01
N VAL A 47 16.05 14.99 -0.20
CA VAL A 47 14.61 14.85 -0.01
C VAL A 47 14.31 14.80 1.48
N THR A 48 13.34 15.59 1.92
CA THR A 48 12.76 15.54 3.25
C THR A 48 11.32 15.05 3.19
N ALA A 49 10.86 14.48 4.29
CA ALA A 49 9.57 13.80 4.42
C ALA A 49 8.82 14.29 5.66
N PRO A 50 7.49 14.08 5.73
CA PRO A 50 6.72 14.33 6.94
C PRO A 50 7.24 13.53 8.15
N ASP A 51 7.09 14.11 9.34
CA ASP A 51 7.18 13.36 10.59
C ASP A 51 6.15 12.22 10.61
N ARG A 52 6.64 10.98 10.72
CA ARG A 52 5.77 9.78 10.79
C ARG A 52 5.16 9.57 12.17
N ARG A 53 5.61 10.30 13.20
CA ARG A 53 4.98 10.24 14.51
C ARG A 53 3.54 10.72 14.45
N ARG A 54 2.77 10.29 15.44
CA ARG A 54 1.40 10.79 15.61
C ARG A 54 1.43 12.28 15.94
N CYS A 55 0.58 13.02 15.24
CA CYS A 55 0.37 14.43 15.46
C CYS A 55 -1.06 14.62 15.97
N THR A 56 -1.18 15.07 17.22
CA THR A 56 -2.48 15.26 17.91
C THR A 56 -3.39 16.28 17.26
N GLN A 57 -2.88 17.09 16.32
CA GLN A 57 -3.66 18.07 15.56
C GLN A 57 -4.38 17.45 14.35
N VAL A 58 -3.88 16.34 13.82
CA VAL A 58 -4.40 15.72 12.58
C VAL A 58 -4.86 14.27 12.77
N ASP A 59 -4.43 13.62 13.85
CA ASP A 59 -4.73 12.23 14.17
C ASP A 59 -5.77 12.12 15.29
N SER A 60 -6.69 11.15 15.18
CA SER A 60 -7.61 10.89 16.31
C SER A 60 -6.87 10.34 17.52
N PRO A 61 -7.35 10.67 18.74
CA PRO A 61 -6.89 10.02 19.97
C PRO A 61 -7.05 8.50 19.90
N ASN A 62 -6.11 7.77 20.49
CA ASN A 62 -6.09 6.30 20.45
C ASN A 62 -7.41 5.68 20.94
N ALA A 63 -8.00 6.23 22.01
CA ALA A 63 -9.24 5.72 22.58
C ALA A 63 -10.42 5.85 21.61
N VAL A 64 -10.54 7.00 20.92
CA VAL A 64 -11.59 7.22 19.90
C VAL A 64 -11.37 6.29 18.73
N TYR A 65 -10.13 6.22 18.25
CA TYR A 65 -9.78 5.39 17.12
C TYR A 65 -10.03 3.89 17.40
N MET A 66 -9.66 3.39 18.58
CA MET A 66 -9.87 1.99 18.96
C MET A 66 -11.34 1.66 19.17
N TYR A 67 -12.14 2.64 19.55
CA TYR A 67 -13.59 2.48 19.62
C TYR A 67 -14.20 2.31 18.22
N GLU A 68 -13.74 3.09 17.24
CA GLU A 68 -14.23 3.04 15.85
C GLU A 68 -13.69 1.84 15.07
N PHE A 69 -12.40 1.51 15.23
CA PHE A 69 -11.69 0.49 14.46
C PHE A 69 -10.99 -0.53 15.39
N PRO A 70 -11.77 -1.29 16.19
CA PRO A 70 -11.19 -2.19 17.17
C PRO A 70 -10.46 -3.33 16.48
N THR A 71 -9.27 -3.64 16.97
CA THR A 71 -8.50 -4.85 16.64
C THR A 71 -8.30 -5.67 17.92
N PHE A 72 -8.10 -6.98 17.79
CA PHE A 72 -7.83 -7.84 18.95
C PHE A 72 -6.55 -7.43 19.67
N GLU A 73 -5.58 -6.88 18.96
CA GLU A 73 -4.32 -6.43 19.56
C GLU A 73 -4.44 -5.10 20.29
N GLY A 74 -5.46 -4.29 19.99
CA GLY A 74 -5.60 -2.95 20.58
C GLY A 74 -4.50 -1.96 20.16
N VAL A 75 -3.80 -2.24 19.05
CA VAL A 75 -2.69 -1.43 18.55
C VAL A 75 -3.11 -0.67 17.28
N LYS A 76 -3.03 0.67 17.31
CA LYS A 76 -3.60 1.51 16.22
C LYS A 76 -2.89 1.31 14.87
N LEU A 77 -1.60 0.98 14.89
CA LEU A 77 -0.88 0.61 13.66
C LEU A 77 -1.52 -0.61 12.97
N CYS A 78 -1.83 -1.65 13.76
CA CYS A 78 -2.48 -2.85 13.26
C CYS A 78 -3.85 -2.52 12.69
N SER A 79 -4.62 -1.68 13.37
CA SER A 79 -5.90 -1.23 12.85
C SER A 79 -5.78 -0.47 11.53
N ASP A 80 -4.76 0.39 11.32
CA ASP A 80 -4.59 1.11 10.05
C ASP A 80 -4.40 0.12 8.88
N ALA A 81 -3.51 -0.86 9.04
CA ALA A 81 -3.23 -1.88 8.03
C ALA A 81 -4.40 -2.85 7.82
N LYS A 82 -5.13 -3.20 8.89
CA LYS A 82 -6.22 -4.17 8.83
C LYS A 82 -7.54 -3.57 8.37
N HIS A 83 -7.99 -2.48 9.02
CA HIS A 83 -9.31 -1.89 8.76
C HIS A 83 -9.37 -1.15 7.44
N PHE A 84 -8.36 -0.36 7.11
CA PHE A 84 -8.44 0.52 5.94
C PHE A 84 -8.00 -0.15 4.65
N PHE A 85 -7.33 -1.30 4.74
CA PHE A 85 -6.98 -2.13 3.59
C PHE A 85 -7.78 -3.44 3.55
N SER A 86 -7.37 -4.44 4.34
CA SER A 86 -7.88 -5.81 4.25
C SER A 86 -9.38 -5.91 4.47
N ILE A 87 -9.87 -5.32 5.56
CA ILE A 87 -11.28 -5.33 5.92
C ILE A 87 -12.08 -4.42 4.97
N ALA A 88 -11.53 -3.27 4.55
CA ALA A 88 -12.17 -2.39 3.57
C ALA A 88 -12.46 -3.08 2.22
N CYS A 89 -11.77 -4.17 1.88
CA CYS A 89 -12.07 -4.94 0.67
C CYS A 89 -13.37 -5.78 0.78
N GLY A 90 -14.06 -5.80 1.91
CA GLY A 90 -15.33 -6.53 2.03
C GLY A 90 -16.23 -6.24 3.22
N ILE A 91 -15.90 -5.30 4.12
CA ILE A 91 -16.61 -5.08 5.40
C ILE A 91 -18.11 -4.86 5.26
N SER A 92 -18.58 -4.28 4.16
CA SER A 92 -19.99 -3.96 3.95
C SER A 92 -20.79 -5.09 3.30
N VAL A 93 -20.15 -6.21 2.94
CA VAL A 93 -20.76 -7.30 2.16
C VAL A 93 -20.41 -8.70 2.70
N CYS A 94 -19.20 -8.91 3.22
CA CYS A 94 -18.75 -10.16 3.81
C CYS A 94 -19.04 -10.21 5.32
N ASP A 95 -19.06 -11.42 5.89
CA ASP A 95 -19.04 -11.61 7.34
C ASP A 95 -17.80 -10.91 7.94
N GLU A 96 -18.06 -10.01 8.88
CA GLU A 96 -17.01 -9.20 9.49
C GLU A 96 -16.05 -10.06 10.33
N GLY A 97 -16.54 -11.14 10.96
CA GLY A 97 -15.73 -12.07 11.73
C GLY A 97 -14.72 -12.82 10.87
N ILE A 98 -15.16 -13.34 9.72
CA ILE A 98 -14.26 -13.99 8.75
C ILE A 98 -13.25 -12.97 8.18
N SER A 99 -13.70 -11.78 7.81
CA SER A 99 -12.83 -10.73 7.28
C SER A 99 -11.75 -10.31 8.29
N ARG A 100 -12.13 -10.17 9.56
CA ARG A 100 -11.19 -9.90 10.66
C ARG A 100 -10.20 -11.04 10.83
N ALA A 101 -10.65 -12.30 10.82
CA ALA A 101 -9.76 -13.45 10.94
C ALA A 101 -8.76 -13.54 9.78
N VAL A 102 -9.17 -13.27 8.54
CA VAL A 102 -8.24 -13.18 7.39
C VAL A 102 -7.21 -12.08 7.63
N SER A 103 -7.65 -10.92 8.12
CA SER A 103 -6.77 -9.80 8.40
C SER A 103 -5.82 -10.04 9.58
N ASP A 104 -6.26 -10.78 10.60
CA ASP A 104 -5.48 -11.12 11.79
C ASP A 104 -4.47 -12.25 11.49
N ALA A 105 -4.81 -13.19 10.62
CA ALA A 105 -3.89 -14.21 10.12
C ALA A 105 -2.67 -13.58 9.40
N ALA A 106 -2.83 -12.37 8.87
CA ALA A 106 -1.75 -11.59 8.27
C ALA A 106 -0.83 -10.88 9.28
N ASN A 107 -0.95 -11.13 10.60
CA ASN A 107 -0.11 -10.49 11.60
C ASN A 107 1.39 -10.72 11.40
N ASP A 108 1.79 -11.82 10.77
CA ASP A 108 3.18 -12.07 10.41
C ASP A 108 3.73 -11.08 9.37
N ILE A 109 2.86 -10.56 8.50
CA ILE A 109 3.19 -9.47 7.58
C ILE A 109 3.48 -8.20 8.38
N LEU A 110 2.62 -7.87 9.35
CA LEU A 110 2.80 -6.72 10.23
C LEU A 110 4.06 -6.85 11.11
N ILE A 111 4.35 -8.05 11.62
CA ILE A 111 5.60 -8.30 12.34
C ILE A 111 6.79 -8.04 11.42
N GLY A 112 6.77 -8.56 10.18
CA GLY A 112 7.84 -8.29 9.23
C GLY A 112 8.00 -6.79 8.94
N ASP A 113 6.91 -6.04 8.74
CA ASP A 113 6.96 -4.61 8.41
C ASP A 113 7.32 -3.68 9.58
N TYR A 114 6.93 -4.06 10.79
CA TYR A 114 6.93 -3.13 11.93
C TYR A 114 7.64 -3.70 13.17
N ALA A 115 8.45 -4.75 13.04
CA ALA A 115 9.23 -5.31 14.15
C ALA A 115 10.13 -4.28 14.85
N GLU A 116 10.67 -3.30 14.11
CA GLU A 116 11.49 -2.22 14.69
C GLU A 116 10.67 -1.24 15.56
N ALA A 117 9.36 -1.16 15.34
CA ALA A 117 8.43 -0.25 16.01
C ALA A 117 7.68 -0.89 17.17
N ALA A 118 7.54 -2.22 17.15
CA ALA A 118 6.80 -3.00 18.13
C ALA A 118 7.69 -3.39 19.32
N ASP A 119 7.16 -3.24 20.54
CA ASP A 119 7.79 -3.84 21.72
C ASP A 119 7.55 -5.36 21.76
N GLN A 120 8.32 -6.06 22.59
CA GLN A 120 8.23 -7.51 22.75
C GLN A 120 6.80 -7.98 23.09
N HIS A 121 6.09 -7.20 23.90
CA HIS A 121 4.72 -7.50 24.28
C HIS A 121 3.76 -7.45 23.07
N THR A 122 3.89 -6.42 22.23
CA THR A 122 3.12 -6.27 21.00
C THR A 122 3.39 -7.41 20.03
N LEU A 123 4.67 -7.80 19.87
CA LEU A 123 5.05 -8.93 19.02
C LEU A 123 4.42 -10.25 19.49
N GLU A 124 4.43 -10.53 20.80
CA GLU A 124 3.81 -11.72 21.38
C GLU A 124 2.29 -11.74 21.17
N ILE A 125 1.63 -10.59 21.30
CA ILE A 125 0.19 -10.47 21.03
C ILE A 125 -0.09 -10.75 19.55
N LEU A 126 0.66 -10.13 18.63
CA LEU A 126 0.48 -10.32 17.19
C LEU A 126 0.63 -11.80 16.78
N GLN A 127 1.66 -12.48 17.28
CA GLN A 127 1.89 -13.90 17.01
C GLN A 127 0.73 -14.77 17.51
N ARG A 128 0.27 -14.54 18.74
CA ARG A 128 -0.82 -15.32 19.35
C ARG A 128 -2.14 -15.10 18.63
N THR A 129 -2.48 -13.85 18.31
CA THR A 129 -3.70 -13.51 17.59
C THR A 129 -3.68 -14.06 16.17
N GLY A 130 -2.55 -13.96 15.47
CA GLY A 130 -2.40 -14.52 14.12
C GLY A 130 -2.56 -16.04 14.09
N ALA A 131 -1.94 -16.75 15.05
CA ALA A 131 -2.10 -18.21 15.17
C ALA A 131 -3.55 -18.61 15.48
N ALA A 132 -4.22 -17.89 16.38
CA ALA A 132 -5.63 -18.13 16.69
C ALA A 132 -6.54 -17.87 15.48
N ALA A 133 -6.26 -16.82 14.71
CA ALA A 133 -6.99 -16.49 13.50
C ALA A 133 -6.82 -17.57 12.43
N PHE A 134 -5.60 -18.08 12.19
CA PHE A 134 -5.37 -19.21 11.28
C PHE A 134 -6.17 -20.45 11.70
N ALA A 135 -6.15 -20.81 12.99
CA ALA A 135 -6.93 -21.94 13.49
C ALA A 135 -8.44 -21.75 13.29
N PHE A 136 -8.95 -20.52 13.46
CA PHE A 136 -10.34 -20.20 13.16
C PHE A 136 -10.66 -20.32 11.67
N LEU A 137 -9.79 -19.83 10.77
CA LEU A 137 -9.97 -19.96 9.33
C LEU A 137 -9.94 -21.44 8.88
N GLU A 138 -9.11 -22.27 9.49
CA GLU A 138 -9.15 -23.72 9.27
C GLU A 138 -10.50 -24.34 9.66
N LEU A 139 -11.10 -23.91 10.78
CA LEU A 139 -12.45 -24.33 11.15
C LEU A 139 -13.50 -23.84 10.14
N CYS A 140 -13.38 -22.61 9.63
CA CYS A 140 -14.24 -22.08 8.58
C CYS A 140 -14.13 -22.90 7.28
N TYR A 141 -12.93 -23.35 6.92
CA TYR A 141 -12.72 -24.26 5.79
C TYR A 141 -13.40 -25.62 6.01
N ILE A 142 -13.21 -26.25 7.18
CA ILE A 142 -13.86 -27.53 7.52
C ILE A 142 -15.39 -27.39 7.49
N ALA A 143 -15.92 -26.24 7.93
CA ALA A 143 -17.34 -25.93 7.91
C ALA A 143 -17.88 -25.50 6.53
N GLY A 144 -17.02 -25.37 5.51
CA GLY A 144 -17.42 -25.03 4.14
C GLY A 144 -17.65 -23.53 3.88
N TYR A 145 -17.26 -22.64 4.79
CA TYR A 145 -17.30 -21.19 4.57
C TYR A 145 -16.11 -20.68 3.76
N LEU A 146 -14.99 -21.40 3.79
CA LEU A 146 -13.81 -21.14 2.97
C LEU A 146 -13.53 -22.34 2.07
N GLU A 147 -13.05 -22.05 0.87
CA GLU A 147 -12.43 -23.05 0.00
C GLU A 147 -10.93 -23.20 0.29
N GLY A 148 -10.35 -24.37 -0.01
CA GLY A 148 -8.93 -24.65 0.20
C GLY A 148 -7.99 -23.65 -0.48
N TRP A 149 -8.40 -23.11 -1.64
CA TRP A 149 -7.69 -22.03 -2.32
C TRP A 149 -7.40 -20.83 -1.41
N HIS A 150 -8.33 -20.43 -0.54
CA HIS A 150 -8.12 -19.28 0.35
C HIS A 150 -7.01 -19.56 1.38
N LEU A 151 -7.01 -20.76 1.97
CA LEU A 151 -6.00 -21.16 2.95
C LEU A 151 -4.62 -21.33 2.29
N ASP A 152 -4.57 -21.99 1.14
CA ASP A 152 -3.31 -22.23 0.43
C ASP A 152 -2.60 -20.92 0.08
N VAL A 153 -3.36 -19.94 -0.46
CA VAL A 153 -2.83 -18.62 -0.80
C VAL A 153 -2.38 -17.85 0.44
N LEU A 154 -3.15 -17.88 1.53
CA LEU A 154 -2.82 -17.16 2.77
C LEU A 154 -1.58 -17.73 3.47
N VAL A 155 -1.48 -19.07 3.54
CA VAL A 155 -0.32 -19.77 4.10
C VAL A 155 0.92 -19.51 3.25
N ALA A 156 0.82 -19.66 1.93
CA ALA A 156 1.94 -19.44 1.03
C ALA A 156 2.45 -17.99 1.11
N CYS A 157 1.54 -17.00 1.11
CA CYS A 157 1.89 -15.59 1.29
C CYS A 157 2.65 -15.38 2.60
N THR A 158 2.10 -15.86 3.71
CA THR A 158 2.66 -15.67 5.05
C THR A 158 4.08 -16.24 5.16
N VAL A 159 4.30 -17.43 4.63
CA VAL A 159 5.62 -18.07 4.65
C VAL A 159 6.61 -17.32 3.79
N GLN A 160 6.25 -17.00 2.54
CA GLN A 160 7.15 -16.30 1.64
C GLN A 160 7.48 -14.91 2.15
N PHE A 161 6.51 -14.19 2.73
CA PHE A 161 6.72 -12.90 3.35
C PHE A 161 7.73 -12.99 4.49
N ARG A 162 7.57 -13.93 5.43
CA ARG A 162 8.53 -14.14 6.53
C ARG A 162 9.96 -14.35 6.03
N VAL A 163 10.14 -15.17 5.01
CA VAL A 163 11.47 -15.38 4.40
C VAL A 163 11.98 -14.08 3.81
N LEU A 164 11.15 -13.37 3.04
CA LEU A 164 11.56 -12.16 2.36
C LEU A 164 11.89 -11.02 3.33
N SER A 165 11.10 -10.79 4.38
CA SER A 165 11.34 -9.76 5.41
C SER A 165 12.71 -9.94 6.06
N TYR A 166 13.13 -11.18 6.34
CA TYR A 166 14.47 -11.45 6.86
C TYR A 166 15.56 -10.90 5.92
N TYR A 167 15.51 -11.22 4.62
CA TYR A 167 16.49 -10.72 3.65
C TYR A 167 16.41 -9.22 3.46
N ARG A 168 15.19 -8.67 3.52
CA ARG A 168 14.94 -7.25 3.55
C ARG A 168 15.82 -6.65 4.65
N ASP A 169 15.53 -6.91 5.92
CA ASP A 169 16.02 -6.06 7.01
C ASP A 169 17.56 -6.08 7.14
N HIS A 170 18.19 -7.20 6.75
CA HIS A 170 19.64 -7.37 6.78
C HIS A 170 20.40 -6.66 5.64
N THR A 171 19.73 -6.08 4.64
CA THR A 171 20.39 -5.39 3.50
C THR A 171 20.37 -3.86 3.60
N ARG A 172 19.52 -3.26 4.47
CA ARG A 172 19.34 -1.80 4.61
C ARG A 172 20.62 -0.97 4.79
N PRO A 173 21.55 -1.35 5.70
CA PRO A 173 22.67 -0.47 6.07
C PRO A 173 23.67 -0.21 4.93
N SER A 174 23.57 -0.96 3.82
CA SER A 174 24.47 -0.85 2.67
C SER A 174 24.06 0.20 1.64
N LEU A 175 22.97 0.94 1.88
CA LEU A 175 22.43 1.91 0.92
C LEU A 175 23.03 3.32 1.02
N PRO A 176 23.37 3.96 -0.11
CA PRO A 176 23.76 5.37 -0.16
C PRO A 176 22.72 6.35 0.38
N ASP A 177 23.20 7.49 0.88
CA ASP A 177 22.40 8.56 1.49
C ASP A 177 21.62 9.44 0.49
N THR A 178 21.81 9.24 -0.80
CA THR A 178 21.22 10.06 -1.88
C THR A 178 20.20 9.27 -2.68
N VAL A 179 19.27 9.93 -3.37
CA VAL A 179 18.44 9.25 -4.38
C VAL A 179 19.34 8.79 -5.53
N PHE A 180 19.44 7.48 -5.72
CA PHE A 180 20.13 6.88 -6.85
C PHE A 180 19.22 5.84 -7.49
N GLY A 181 19.22 5.81 -8.82
CA GLY A 181 18.60 4.72 -9.55
C GLY A 181 19.47 3.47 -9.44
N SER A 182 18.88 2.28 -9.50
CA SER A 182 19.62 1.03 -9.70
C SER A 182 19.07 0.30 -10.93
N ARG A 183 19.88 -0.58 -11.50
CA ARG A 183 19.45 -1.47 -12.59
C ARG A 183 18.55 -2.59 -12.02
N MET A 184 17.47 -2.26 -11.31
CA MET A 184 16.36 -3.20 -11.11
C MET A 184 15.81 -3.52 -12.50
N SER A 185 16.33 -4.61 -13.07
CA SER A 185 16.45 -4.79 -14.52
C SER A 185 15.27 -5.55 -15.13
N ARG A 186 14.06 -5.34 -14.59
CA ARG A 186 12.84 -6.14 -14.74
C ARG A 186 12.70 -7.16 -13.61
N LEU A 187 11.45 -7.34 -13.19
CA LEU A 187 10.92 -8.20 -12.13
C LEU A 187 10.77 -7.47 -10.80
N GLU A 188 9.61 -6.84 -10.61
CA GLU A 188 9.04 -6.39 -9.34
C GLU A 188 8.81 -7.59 -8.36
N SER A 189 9.62 -8.66 -8.43
CA SER A 189 9.35 -9.97 -7.86
C SER A 189 9.33 -9.93 -6.34
N HIS A 190 10.23 -9.16 -5.71
CA HIS A 190 10.13 -8.98 -4.26
C HIS A 190 8.84 -8.26 -3.86
N ARG A 191 8.40 -7.25 -4.64
CA ARG A 191 7.15 -6.54 -4.35
C ARG A 191 5.91 -7.40 -4.58
N MET A 192 5.97 -8.45 -5.41
CA MET A 192 4.86 -9.42 -5.50
C MET A 192 4.59 -10.16 -4.18
N ILE A 193 5.53 -10.14 -3.24
CA ILE A 193 5.38 -10.71 -1.90
C ILE A 193 5.25 -9.57 -0.88
N ASP A 194 6.19 -8.62 -0.91
CA ASP A 194 6.36 -7.55 0.09
C ASP A 194 5.23 -6.51 0.10
N ILE A 195 4.45 -6.38 -0.98
CA ILE A 195 3.27 -5.47 -0.97
C ILE A 195 2.12 -5.98 -0.10
N GLY A 196 2.14 -7.26 0.31
CA GLY A 196 1.21 -7.81 1.30
C GLY A 196 -0.28 -7.82 0.90
N ILE A 197 -0.61 -7.86 -0.40
CA ILE A 197 -2.02 -7.74 -0.86
C ILE A 197 -2.84 -9.04 -0.83
N ALA A 198 -2.27 -10.18 -0.45
CA ALA A 198 -3.00 -11.45 -0.45
C ALA A 198 -4.19 -11.49 0.54
N PRO A 199 -4.07 -11.05 1.81
CA PRO A 199 -5.21 -11.01 2.72
C PRO A 199 -6.43 -10.20 2.19
N PRO A 200 -6.27 -8.98 1.63
CA PRO A 200 -7.39 -8.26 1.01
C PRO A 200 -7.97 -8.98 -0.21
N ILE A 201 -7.15 -9.69 -1.00
CA ILE A 201 -7.64 -10.52 -2.10
C ILE A 201 -8.55 -11.62 -1.57
N ILE A 202 -8.19 -12.27 -0.46
CA ILE A 202 -9.04 -13.28 0.19
C ILE A 202 -10.34 -12.67 0.69
N VAL A 203 -10.31 -11.47 1.28
CA VAL A 203 -11.55 -10.79 1.70
C VAL A 203 -12.43 -10.46 0.48
N ALA A 204 -11.84 -9.90 -0.58
CA ALA A 204 -12.55 -9.56 -1.82
C ALA A 204 -13.07 -10.79 -2.57
N SER A 205 -12.39 -11.95 -2.50
CA SER A 205 -12.85 -13.20 -3.11
C SER A 205 -14.10 -13.74 -2.44
N LEU A 206 -14.22 -13.59 -1.12
CA LEU A 206 -15.42 -13.98 -0.36
C LEU A 206 -16.63 -13.11 -0.73
N VAL A 207 -16.41 -11.84 -1.02
CA VAL A 207 -17.47 -10.91 -1.46
C VAL A 207 -17.92 -11.20 -2.89
N SER A 208 -16.96 -11.38 -3.79
CA SER A 208 -17.21 -11.50 -5.23
C SER A 208 -17.53 -12.93 -5.67
N ALA A 209 -17.26 -13.93 -4.82
CA ALA A 209 -17.22 -15.35 -5.16
C ALA A 209 -16.28 -15.65 -6.35
N GLN A 210 -15.25 -14.82 -6.55
CA GLN A 210 -14.25 -14.95 -7.60
C GLN A 210 -12.90 -15.32 -7.02
N LYS A 211 -12.09 -16.05 -7.78
CA LYS A 211 -10.67 -16.26 -7.51
C LYS A 211 -9.88 -15.53 -8.57
N ILE A 212 -8.62 -15.24 -8.27
CA ILE A 212 -7.68 -14.70 -9.24
C ILE A 212 -6.67 -15.75 -9.67
N ASP A 213 -6.21 -15.63 -10.91
CA ASP A 213 -5.04 -16.37 -11.38
C ASP A 213 -3.74 -15.61 -11.10
N ALA A 214 -2.60 -16.24 -11.43
CA ALA A 214 -1.29 -15.65 -11.25
C ALA A 214 -1.06 -14.37 -12.07
N GLN A 215 -1.72 -14.21 -13.22
CA GLN A 215 -1.58 -13.01 -14.04
C GLN A 215 -2.34 -11.83 -13.41
N GLN A 216 -3.58 -12.05 -12.99
CA GLN A 216 -4.37 -11.07 -12.27
C GLN A 216 -3.69 -10.65 -10.95
N TYR A 217 -3.07 -11.60 -10.22
CA TYR A 217 -2.28 -11.29 -9.04
C TYR A 217 -1.10 -10.36 -9.36
N ARG A 218 -0.35 -10.66 -10.43
CA ARG A 218 0.76 -9.82 -10.88
C ARG A 218 0.30 -8.41 -11.24
N ASP A 219 -0.81 -8.28 -11.95
CA ASP A 219 -1.34 -6.99 -12.36
C ASP A 219 -1.85 -6.16 -11.17
N LEU A 220 -2.46 -6.81 -10.16
CA LEU A 220 -2.81 -6.19 -8.89
C LEU A 220 -1.56 -5.73 -8.12
N CYS A 221 -0.57 -6.61 -7.96
CA CYS A 221 0.69 -6.27 -7.29
C CYS A 221 1.34 -5.05 -7.94
N ARG A 222 1.47 -5.05 -9.26
CA ARG A 222 2.07 -3.93 -10.00
C ARG A 222 1.29 -2.63 -9.82
N THR A 223 -0.03 -2.69 -9.82
CA THR A 223 -0.89 -1.52 -9.57
C THR A 223 -0.70 -0.99 -8.14
N SER A 224 -0.72 -1.87 -7.15
CA SER A 224 -0.50 -1.54 -5.73
C SER A 224 0.90 -1.00 -5.47
N VAL A 225 1.93 -1.55 -6.13
CA VAL A 225 3.31 -1.06 -6.10
C VAL A 225 3.38 0.38 -6.62
N LEU A 226 2.80 0.66 -7.79
CA LEU A 226 2.77 2.02 -8.32
C LEU A 226 2.05 2.99 -7.38
N LEU A 227 0.91 2.59 -6.81
CA LEU A 227 0.18 3.39 -5.82
C LEU A 227 1.06 3.71 -4.61
N ASN A 228 1.57 2.67 -3.94
CA ASN A 228 2.36 2.80 -2.72
C ASN A 228 3.62 3.63 -2.96
N ASP A 229 4.39 3.26 -3.99
CA ASP A 229 5.76 3.75 -4.15
C ASP A 229 5.82 5.16 -4.73
N LEU A 230 4.77 5.59 -5.44
CA LEU A 230 4.59 6.98 -5.83
C LEU A 230 4.21 7.85 -4.62
N ILE A 231 3.26 7.41 -3.80
CA ILE A 231 2.77 8.18 -2.65
C ILE A 231 3.84 8.30 -1.57
N ASP A 232 4.57 7.21 -1.29
CA ASP A 232 5.61 7.16 -0.26
C ASP A 232 6.98 7.65 -0.74
N ILE A 233 7.09 8.13 -1.98
CA ILE A 233 8.37 8.47 -2.61
C ILE A 233 9.26 9.40 -1.77
N ARG A 234 8.67 10.34 -1.02
CA ARG A 234 9.39 11.24 -0.11
C ARG A 234 9.89 10.51 1.12
N SER A 235 9.01 9.77 1.77
CA SER A 235 9.30 8.98 2.96
C SER A 235 10.39 7.94 2.67
N ASP A 236 10.25 7.24 1.56
CA ASP A 236 11.17 6.18 1.15
C ASP A 236 12.52 6.74 0.72
N ALA A 237 12.54 7.87 0.02
CA ALA A 237 13.78 8.57 -0.28
C ALA A 237 14.50 9.03 0.99
N ALA A 238 13.77 9.57 1.98
CA ALA A 238 14.36 10.08 3.22
C ALA A 238 14.89 8.96 4.14
N ARG A 239 14.19 7.81 4.20
CA ARG A 239 14.54 6.62 4.99
C ARG A 239 15.51 5.66 4.32
N LYS A 240 15.80 5.90 3.04
CA LYS A 240 16.53 5.00 2.16
C LYS A 240 15.85 3.63 2.07
N GLN A 241 14.53 3.61 1.89
CA GLN A 241 13.81 2.34 1.72
C GLN A 241 14.23 1.66 0.42
N ARG A 242 14.56 0.38 0.51
CA ARG A 242 15.22 -0.38 -0.57
C ARG A 242 14.20 -0.90 -1.57
N GLU A 243 13.00 -1.16 -1.09
CA GLU A 243 11.91 -1.84 -1.77
C GLU A 243 11.19 -0.97 -2.80
N ASN A 244 11.26 0.37 -2.73
CA ASN A 244 10.53 1.27 -3.63
C ASN A 244 11.13 1.26 -5.06
N PRO A 245 10.59 0.50 -6.04
CA PRO A 245 11.18 0.34 -7.37
C PRO A 245 11.01 1.61 -8.21
N VAL A 246 10.02 2.45 -7.92
CA VAL A 246 9.82 3.75 -8.57
C VAL A 246 11.03 4.65 -8.29
N LEU A 247 11.44 4.74 -7.03
CA LEU A 247 12.64 5.47 -6.62
C LEU A 247 13.89 4.92 -7.32
N ARG A 248 14.02 3.59 -7.39
CA ARG A 248 15.17 2.91 -8.01
C ARG A 248 15.17 2.97 -9.54
N GLY A 249 14.03 3.21 -10.18
CA GLY A 249 13.95 3.39 -11.63
C GLY A 249 14.45 4.75 -12.13
N MET A 250 14.51 5.75 -11.24
CA MET A 250 14.93 7.12 -11.58
C MET A 250 16.40 7.15 -12.04
N SER A 251 16.64 7.26 -13.35
CA SER A 251 18.02 7.22 -13.88
C SER A 251 18.36 8.29 -14.91
N GLN A 252 17.43 9.21 -15.19
CA GLN A 252 17.60 10.27 -16.19
C GLN A 252 16.76 11.51 -15.83
N ASN A 253 15.92 11.98 -16.76
CA ASN A 253 14.94 13.04 -16.53
C ASN A 253 13.87 12.52 -15.56
N MET A 254 13.98 12.93 -14.31
CA MET A 254 13.06 12.53 -13.24
C MET A 254 11.61 12.94 -13.56
N CYS A 255 11.41 14.11 -14.16
CA CYS A 255 10.07 14.67 -14.37
C CYS A 255 9.30 13.87 -15.43
N GLU A 256 9.98 13.51 -16.52
CA GLU A 256 9.41 12.64 -17.55
C GLU A 256 9.12 11.24 -17.01
N TYR A 257 10.06 10.69 -16.24
CA TYR A 257 9.92 9.37 -15.61
C TYR A 257 8.73 9.33 -14.63
N LEU A 258 8.67 10.26 -13.67
CA LEU A 258 7.59 10.34 -12.69
C LEU A 258 6.24 10.63 -13.34
N GLY A 259 6.20 11.51 -14.35
CA GLY A 259 5.00 11.74 -15.15
C GLY A 259 4.53 10.45 -15.83
N GLY A 260 5.46 9.65 -16.38
CA GLY A 260 5.15 8.32 -16.93
C GLY A 260 4.59 7.35 -15.90
N GLN A 261 5.23 7.24 -14.73
CA GLN A 261 4.76 6.35 -13.66
C GLN A 261 3.37 6.75 -13.13
N MET A 262 3.11 8.06 -12.98
CA MET A 262 1.79 8.57 -12.58
C MET A 262 0.70 8.20 -13.59
N ARG A 263 0.94 8.37 -14.89
CA ARG A 263 -0.02 8.00 -15.93
C ARG A 263 -0.29 6.49 -15.97
N GLU A 264 0.75 5.68 -15.81
CA GLU A 264 0.61 4.22 -15.73
C GLU A 264 -0.16 3.79 -14.48
N CYS A 265 0.07 4.45 -13.33
CA CYS A 265 -0.65 4.20 -12.09
C CYS A 265 -2.16 4.45 -12.27
N ILE A 266 -2.54 5.64 -12.77
CA ILE A 266 -3.94 6.00 -13.00
C ILE A 266 -4.59 5.03 -13.99
N SER A 267 -3.90 4.71 -15.09
CA SER A 267 -4.41 3.77 -16.10
C SER A 267 -4.58 2.35 -15.56
N SER A 268 -3.64 1.90 -14.73
CA SER A 268 -3.67 0.56 -14.15
C SER A 268 -4.80 0.41 -13.13
N VAL A 269 -5.03 1.44 -12.31
CA VAL A 269 -6.19 1.45 -11.40
C VAL A 269 -7.50 1.38 -12.18
N ALA A 270 -7.64 2.18 -13.24
CA ALA A 270 -8.85 2.14 -14.08
C ALA A 270 -9.09 0.73 -14.68
N ARG A 271 -8.02 0.10 -15.18
CA ARG A 271 -8.04 -1.26 -15.73
C ARG A 271 -8.39 -2.32 -14.67
N MET A 272 -7.87 -2.21 -13.44
CA MET A 272 -8.21 -3.13 -12.35
C MET A 272 -9.68 -2.99 -11.91
N VAL A 273 -10.22 -1.78 -11.94
CA VAL A 273 -11.65 -1.55 -11.66
C VAL A 273 -12.52 -2.16 -12.76
N GLU A 274 -12.13 -1.99 -14.03
CA GLU A 274 -12.84 -2.53 -15.19
C GLU A 274 -12.79 -4.07 -15.29
N THR A 275 -11.74 -4.70 -14.76
CA THR A 275 -11.53 -6.15 -14.84
C THR A 275 -12.58 -6.95 -14.07
N GLY A 276 -13.04 -6.45 -12.92
CA GLY A 276 -14.03 -7.15 -12.11
C GLY A 276 -14.13 -6.66 -10.67
N MET A 277 -15.15 -7.14 -9.97
CA MET A 277 -15.45 -6.71 -8.60
C MET A 277 -14.30 -7.02 -7.63
N LEU A 278 -13.66 -8.19 -7.73
CA LEU A 278 -12.56 -8.56 -6.84
C LEU A 278 -11.39 -7.58 -6.97
N THR A 279 -10.91 -7.36 -8.20
CA THR A 279 -9.78 -6.47 -8.48
C THR A 279 -10.13 -5.01 -8.17
N ALA A 280 -11.38 -4.59 -8.38
CA ALA A 280 -11.88 -3.28 -7.98
C ALA A 280 -11.80 -3.10 -6.45
N LEU A 281 -12.36 -4.03 -5.67
CA LEU A 281 -12.36 -3.96 -4.20
C LEU A 281 -10.95 -3.91 -3.63
N VAL A 282 -10.02 -4.72 -4.14
CA VAL A 282 -8.62 -4.72 -3.71
C VAL A 282 -7.96 -3.39 -4.04
N THR A 283 -8.11 -2.90 -5.27
CA THR A 283 -7.44 -1.67 -5.73
C THR A 283 -7.99 -0.43 -5.02
N LEU A 284 -9.31 -0.33 -4.85
CA LEU A 284 -9.93 0.81 -4.19
C LEU A 284 -9.76 0.75 -2.66
N GLY A 285 -9.76 -0.45 -2.08
CA GLY A 285 -9.34 -0.66 -0.69
C GLY A 285 -7.89 -0.20 -0.48
N PHE A 286 -6.99 -0.47 -1.43
CA PHE A 286 -5.62 0.02 -1.38
C PHE A 286 -5.56 1.57 -1.40
N CYS A 287 -6.32 2.22 -2.29
CA CYS A 287 -6.42 3.69 -2.32
C CYS A 287 -6.94 4.26 -0.99
N ASN A 288 -7.93 3.61 -0.38
CA ASN A 288 -8.46 4.01 0.92
C ASN A 288 -7.42 3.87 2.03
N TRP A 289 -6.67 2.77 2.03
CA TRP A 289 -5.55 2.56 2.95
C TRP A 289 -4.47 3.63 2.80
N MET A 290 -4.06 3.93 1.56
CA MET A 290 -3.10 5.02 1.29
C MET A 290 -3.56 6.35 1.91
N LEU A 291 -4.83 6.68 1.70
CA LEU A 291 -5.41 7.94 2.16
C LEU A 291 -5.49 8.02 3.69
N MET A 292 -5.75 6.89 4.36
CA MET A 292 -6.11 6.88 5.78
C MET A 292 -5.03 6.36 6.73
N ALA A 293 -4.04 5.60 6.26
CA ALA A 293 -3.05 5.00 7.14
C ALA A 293 -2.03 6.04 7.65
N SER A 294 -1.57 5.84 8.90
CA SER A 294 -0.60 6.72 9.56
C SER A 294 0.72 6.89 8.81
N HIS A 295 1.17 5.89 8.06
CA HIS A 295 2.52 5.87 7.51
C HIS A 295 2.64 6.61 6.18
N HIS A 296 1.57 6.72 5.39
CA HIS A 296 1.59 7.44 4.12
C HIS A 296 1.47 8.95 4.26
N LYS A 297 0.86 9.43 5.34
CA LYS A 297 0.81 10.86 5.67
C LYS A 297 0.33 11.72 4.49
N VAL A 298 -0.70 11.26 3.77
CA VAL A 298 -1.19 11.90 2.52
C VAL A 298 -1.57 13.37 2.76
N HIS A 299 -2.27 13.66 3.84
CA HIS A 299 -2.61 15.03 4.24
C HIS A 299 -1.35 15.90 4.33
N GLU A 300 -0.37 15.47 5.11
CA GLU A 300 0.88 16.19 5.31
C GLU A 300 1.69 16.32 4.02
N ASN A 301 1.69 15.30 3.15
CA ASN A 301 2.33 15.35 1.84
C ASN A 301 1.67 16.36 0.89
N ILE A 302 0.36 16.62 1.04
CA ILE A 302 -0.35 17.61 0.23
C ILE A 302 -0.15 19.03 0.75
N VAL A 303 -0.25 19.25 2.07
CA VAL A 303 -0.21 20.59 2.68
C VAL A 303 1.21 21.05 3.02
N GLY A 304 2.12 20.11 3.25
CA GLY A 304 3.50 20.35 3.66
C GLY A 304 4.47 20.64 2.52
N VAL A 305 3.96 20.83 1.30
CA VAL A 305 4.77 21.12 0.12
C VAL A 305 4.42 22.47 -0.51
N GLU A 306 5.46 23.16 -0.99
CA GLU A 306 5.37 24.43 -1.70
C GLU A 306 6.07 24.32 -3.05
N GLU A 307 5.49 24.91 -4.09
CA GLU A 307 6.11 24.99 -5.41
C GLU A 307 7.35 25.90 -5.36
N PHE A 308 8.43 25.51 -6.03
CA PHE A 308 9.59 26.39 -6.18
C PHE A 308 9.22 27.58 -7.08
N ALA A 309 8.97 28.75 -6.48
CA ALA A 309 8.59 29.98 -7.21
C ALA A 309 9.54 30.40 -8.36
N SER A 310 10.79 29.91 -8.35
CA SER A 310 11.81 30.21 -9.38
C SER A 310 11.88 29.18 -10.52
N ILE A 311 11.09 28.11 -10.45
CA ILE A 311 11.17 26.97 -11.36
C ILE A 311 9.76 26.70 -11.89
N GLY A 312 9.56 26.86 -13.20
CA GLY A 312 8.29 26.51 -13.82
C GLY A 312 7.95 25.02 -13.63
N CYS A 313 6.67 24.71 -13.47
CA CYS A 313 6.22 23.35 -13.28
C CYS A 313 6.04 22.60 -14.62
N CYS A 314 6.82 21.53 -14.86
CA CYS A 314 6.66 20.63 -16.03
C CYS A 314 5.25 19.96 -16.05
N ASP A 315 4.51 19.85 -17.16
CA ASP A 315 3.20 19.16 -17.18
C ASP A 315 3.40 17.63 -17.17
N TYR A 316 2.82 16.94 -16.18
CA TYR A 316 2.96 15.48 -16.04
C TYR A 316 1.85 14.73 -16.81
N GLY A 317 0.86 15.45 -17.37
CA GLY A 317 -0.25 14.85 -18.10
C GLY A 317 -1.25 14.13 -17.17
N GLY A 318 -1.79 12.99 -17.59
CA GLY A 318 -2.69 12.18 -16.76
C GLY A 318 -4.17 12.55 -16.86
N ARG A 319 -4.51 13.64 -17.57
CA ARG A 319 -5.91 14.09 -17.70
C ARG A 319 -6.79 13.09 -18.45
N GLU A 320 -6.25 12.40 -19.45
CA GLU A 320 -7.04 11.42 -20.21
C GLU A 320 -7.22 10.10 -19.45
N GLU A 321 -6.14 9.63 -18.84
CA GLU A 321 -6.12 8.46 -17.96
C GLU A 321 -7.08 8.67 -16.79
N TYR A 322 -7.05 9.85 -16.17
CA TYR A 322 -7.95 10.19 -15.08
C TYR A 322 -9.41 10.26 -15.52
N ARG A 323 -9.70 10.75 -16.74
CA ARG A 323 -11.07 10.73 -17.27
C ARG A 323 -11.59 9.30 -17.43
N LYS A 324 -10.76 8.37 -17.92
CA LYS A 324 -11.11 6.95 -18.01
C LYS A 324 -11.36 6.36 -16.62
N LEU A 325 -10.51 6.70 -15.64
CA LEU A 325 -10.73 6.33 -14.24
C LEU A 325 -12.09 6.83 -13.73
N LEU A 326 -12.44 8.09 -13.98
CA LEU A 326 -13.74 8.64 -13.58
C LEU A 326 -14.91 7.87 -14.19
N THR A 327 -14.82 7.48 -15.46
CA THR A 327 -15.83 6.67 -16.14
C THR A 327 -16.03 5.31 -15.49
N VAL A 328 -14.95 4.59 -15.18
CA VAL A 328 -15.08 3.25 -14.55
C VAL A 328 -15.51 3.31 -13.08
N LEU A 329 -15.31 4.45 -12.41
CA LEU A 329 -15.76 4.67 -11.04
C LEU A 329 -17.21 5.15 -10.95
N GLU A 330 -17.79 5.71 -12.01
CA GLU A 330 -19.16 6.24 -12.02
C GLU A 330 -20.21 5.24 -11.49
N PRO A 331 -20.19 3.94 -11.88
CA PRO A 331 -21.17 2.96 -11.39
C PRO A 331 -21.08 2.68 -9.88
N LEU A 332 -19.96 3.01 -9.23
CA LEU A 332 -19.75 2.80 -7.80
C LEU A 332 -20.32 3.94 -6.95
N GLY A 333 -20.85 4.99 -7.58
CA GLY A 333 -21.47 6.13 -6.90
C GLY A 333 -20.47 7.17 -6.39
N THR A 334 -20.99 8.16 -5.67
CA THR A 334 -20.26 9.26 -5.03
C THR A 334 -20.93 9.53 -3.68
N SER A 335 -20.12 9.83 -2.66
CA SER A 335 -20.59 10.09 -1.30
C SER A 335 -21.54 11.30 -1.29
N THR A 336 -22.72 11.15 -0.69
CA THR A 336 -23.81 12.13 -0.78
C THR A 336 -23.62 13.37 0.10
N ASP A 337 -22.94 13.24 1.24
CA ASP A 337 -22.78 14.33 2.22
C ASP A 337 -21.40 14.99 2.10
N VAL A 338 -20.35 14.21 2.38
CA VAL A 338 -18.96 14.66 2.37
C VAL A 338 -18.09 13.54 1.83
N ALA A 339 -17.49 13.75 0.67
CA ALA A 339 -16.54 12.83 0.07
C ALA A 339 -15.14 12.95 0.72
N PRO A 340 -14.36 11.87 0.80
CA PRO A 340 -12.96 11.93 1.23
C PRO A 340 -12.16 12.88 0.33
N ASP A 341 -11.29 13.68 0.95
CA ASP A 341 -10.37 14.57 0.24
C ASP A 341 -8.96 14.46 0.83
N VAL A 342 -7.94 14.45 -0.02
CA VAL A 342 -6.53 14.37 0.40
C VAL A 342 -6.10 15.51 1.33
N ARG A 343 -6.84 16.62 1.41
CA ARG A 343 -6.60 17.73 2.34
C ARG A 343 -7.29 17.57 3.68
N MET A 344 -8.16 16.58 3.86
CA MET A 344 -8.75 16.31 5.17
C MET A 344 -7.70 15.74 6.12
N THR A 345 -7.81 16.08 7.39
CA THR A 345 -7.01 15.43 8.42
C THR A 345 -7.45 13.99 8.57
N ARG A 346 -6.53 13.13 9.02
CA ARG A 346 -6.84 11.72 9.24
C ARG A 346 -7.98 11.53 10.23
N ALA A 347 -8.04 12.33 11.29
CA ALA A 347 -9.13 12.29 12.27
C ALA A 347 -10.51 12.50 11.62
N ASN A 348 -10.62 13.41 10.65
CA ASN A 348 -11.88 13.64 9.95
C ASN A 348 -12.21 12.49 9.00
N LEU A 349 -11.21 11.96 8.28
CA LEU A 349 -11.38 10.81 7.40
C LEU A 349 -11.84 9.55 8.18
N GLU A 350 -11.22 9.28 9.32
CA GLU A 350 -11.56 8.16 10.22
C GLU A 350 -13.04 8.23 10.65
N GLN A 351 -13.51 9.38 11.15
CA GLN A 351 -14.90 9.58 11.58
C GLN A 351 -15.91 9.42 10.45
N LEU A 352 -15.59 9.93 9.26
CA LEU A 352 -16.47 9.82 8.10
C LEU A 352 -16.51 8.38 7.59
N TYR A 353 -15.36 7.72 7.45
CA TYR A 353 -15.29 6.34 7.00
C TYR A 353 -16.02 5.38 7.93
N CYS A 354 -15.94 5.60 9.25
CA CYS A 354 -16.66 4.80 10.24
C CYS A 354 -18.17 4.74 9.96
N ARG A 355 -18.75 5.80 9.38
CA ARG A 355 -20.17 5.86 8.98
C ARG A 355 -20.39 5.32 7.58
N SER A 356 -19.52 5.69 6.63
CA SER A 356 -19.65 5.31 5.22
C SER A 356 -19.57 3.80 5.00
N ARG A 357 -18.81 3.08 5.83
CA ARG A 357 -18.66 1.61 5.73
C ARG A 357 -19.88 0.79 6.18
N LEU A 358 -20.91 1.42 6.75
CA LEU A 358 -22.06 0.73 7.35
C LEU A 358 -23.05 0.16 6.32
N SER A 359 -23.03 0.63 5.08
CA SER A 359 -23.82 0.06 3.99
C SER A 359 -22.95 -0.17 2.75
N SER A 360 -23.33 -1.13 1.91
CA SER A 360 -22.57 -1.47 0.71
C SER A 360 -22.49 -0.30 -0.27
N GLU A 361 -23.59 0.42 -0.48
CA GLU A 361 -23.67 1.57 -1.36
C GLU A 361 -22.76 2.72 -0.90
N THR A 362 -22.89 3.14 0.36
CA THR A 362 -22.07 4.25 0.90
C THR A 362 -20.61 3.87 1.01
N HIS A 363 -20.30 2.59 1.23
CA HIS A 363 -18.93 2.10 1.29
C HIS A 363 -18.26 2.12 -0.08
N LEU A 364 -18.91 1.60 -1.12
CA LEU A 364 -18.35 1.59 -2.48
C LEU A 364 -18.18 3.02 -3.01
N ALA A 365 -19.14 3.91 -2.74
CA ALA A 365 -19.04 5.32 -3.08
C ALA A 365 -17.84 5.99 -2.40
N TRP A 366 -17.61 5.70 -1.11
CA TRP A 366 -16.44 6.18 -0.38
C TRP A 366 -15.12 5.68 -0.98
N LEU A 367 -15.01 4.38 -1.27
CA LEU A 367 -13.81 3.79 -1.87
C LEU A 367 -13.52 4.39 -3.26
N ALA A 368 -14.57 4.62 -4.06
CA ALA A 368 -14.45 5.28 -5.34
C ALA A 368 -13.97 6.74 -5.18
N ASP A 369 -14.53 7.50 -4.23
CA ASP A 369 -14.10 8.88 -3.96
C ASP A 369 -12.67 8.97 -3.44
N ALA A 370 -12.24 8.01 -2.60
CA ALA A 370 -10.87 7.92 -2.13
C ALA A 370 -9.90 7.78 -3.33
N ALA A 371 -10.24 6.92 -4.30
CA ALA A 371 -9.48 6.80 -5.54
C ALA A 371 -9.53 8.09 -6.39
N ARG A 372 -10.70 8.74 -6.53
CA ARG A 372 -10.84 10.02 -7.28
C ARG A 372 -9.92 11.09 -6.71
N THR A 373 -9.97 11.32 -5.40
CA THR A 373 -9.17 12.40 -4.78
C THR A 373 -7.68 12.08 -4.81
N LEU A 374 -7.30 10.83 -4.52
CA LEU A 374 -5.90 10.42 -4.46
C LEU A 374 -5.23 10.44 -5.85
N LEU A 375 -5.94 9.95 -6.87
CA LEU A 375 -5.43 9.78 -8.24
C LEU A 375 -5.71 10.98 -9.14
N ASN A 376 -6.26 12.06 -8.59
CA ASN A 376 -6.35 13.32 -9.31
C ASN A 376 -4.91 13.76 -9.73
N PRO A 377 -4.65 14.01 -11.03
CA PRO A 377 -3.30 14.31 -11.50
C PRO A 377 -2.63 15.48 -10.78
N TYR A 378 -3.40 16.48 -10.34
CA TYR A 378 -2.88 17.60 -9.57
C TYR A 378 -2.44 17.17 -8.16
N ASN A 379 -3.27 16.37 -7.46
CA ASN A 379 -2.96 15.88 -6.12
C ASN A 379 -1.77 14.91 -6.14
N MET A 380 -1.78 13.93 -7.06
CA MET A 380 -0.65 13.01 -7.25
C MET A 380 0.64 13.77 -7.50
N ARG A 381 0.60 14.78 -8.37
CA ARG A 381 1.79 15.59 -8.66
C ARG A 381 2.35 16.24 -7.41
N ARG A 382 1.51 16.87 -6.58
CA ARG A 382 1.97 17.53 -5.34
C ARG A 382 2.70 16.54 -4.42
N MET A 383 2.21 15.31 -4.30
CA MET A 383 2.83 14.26 -3.49
C MET A 383 4.15 13.76 -4.11
N VAL A 384 4.12 13.43 -5.40
CA VAL A 384 5.19 12.70 -6.12
C VAL A 384 6.35 13.59 -6.58
N ASP A 385 6.07 14.85 -6.94
CA ASP A 385 7.02 15.71 -7.63
C ASP A 385 8.02 16.38 -6.68
N ILE A 386 9.01 15.59 -6.23
CA ILE A 386 10.11 16.03 -5.36
C ILE A 386 11.09 17.02 -6.02
N GLY A 387 10.94 17.29 -7.32
CA GLY A 387 11.78 18.21 -8.08
C GLY A 387 11.24 19.64 -8.13
N HIS A 388 9.92 19.79 -8.26
CA HIS A 388 9.28 21.10 -8.35
C HIS A 388 8.61 21.53 -7.03
N PHE A 389 8.38 20.59 -6.11
CA PHE A 389 7.82 20.88 -4.81
C PHE A 389 8.84 20.65 -3.70
N ARG A 390 9.17 21.73 -2.97
CA ARG A 390 9.95 21.63 -1.74
C ARG A 390 9.06 21.28 -0.56
N TRP A 391 9.61 20.51 0.36
CA TRP A 391 9.01 20.32 1.65
C TRP A 391 9.20 21.57 2.52
N VAL A 392 8.12 22.02 3.15
CA VAL A 392 8.10 23.13 4.12
C VAL A 392 7.41 22.74 5.42
N GLY A 393 6.87 21.52 5.51
CA GLY A 393 6.25 20.98 6.72
C GLY A 393 7.26 20.57 7.79
N ASN A 394 6.75 20.02 8.90
CA ASN A 394 7.59 19.53 9.99
C ASN A 394 8.43 18.32 9.54
N VAL A 395 9.75 18.42 9.73
CA VAL A 395 10.69 17.31 9.56
C VAL A 395 10.97 16.77 10.96
N GLY A 396 10.25 15.71 11.35
CA GLY A 396 10.42 15.06 12.64
C GLY A 396 11.32 13.85 12.57
N ASP A 397 10.90 12.76 13.20
CA ASP A 397 11.67 11.51 13.23
C ASP A 397 11.47 10.74 11.92
N VAL A 398 12.36 10.99 10.95
CA VAL A 398 12.32 10.33 9.64
C VAL A 398 12.54 8.82 9.77
N GLU A 399 13.30 8.39 10.76
CA GLU A 399 13.62 6.97 10.97
C GLU A 399 12.49 6.22 11.66
N TYR A 400 11.56 6.92 12.33
CA TYR A 400 10.41 6.32 12.98
C TYR A 400 9.54 5.56 11.96
N CYS A 401 9.52 4.23 12.11
CA CYS A 401 8.49 3.36 11.56
C CYS A 401 7.39 3.29 12.63
N PRO A 402 6.13 3.65 12.31
CA PRO A 402 5.01 3.55 13.24
C PRO A 402 4.77 2.16 13.81
#